data_AF-A0A4U9VIR6-F1
#
_entry.id   AF-A0A4U9VIR6-F1
#
_cell.length_a   1.000
_cell.length_b   1.000
_cell.length_c   1.000
_cell.angle_alpha   90.00
_cell.angle_beta   90.00
_cell.angle_gamma   90.00
#
_symmetry.space_group_name_H-M   'P 1'
#
loop_
_entity.id
_entity.type
_entity.pdbx_description
1 polymer ?
#
loop_
_entity_poly.entity_id
_entity_poly.type
_entity_poly.pdbx_seq_one_letter_code
_entity_poly.pdbx_strand_id
1 'polypeptide(L)'
;MTNEYLPQAPAGEFLLFKSADGSTRVECRFEAETLWLSQASMAELYDKDVRTINEHLINIYKEGEFEQNATIRKFRIVRQEGTLQVSREIEHYNLEAILAVGYRVRSARGTQFRQWATQTLQEYLIKGFVMDDERLKNPPVGTSAVPDYFDEMLERIRDIRASERRVYLRVREIFALAADYQPSLKETSQFFQTIQNKLHFVCTSTQCRTAPSPFGRGLG
;
A
#
# COMPACT_ATOMS: atom_id res chain seq x y z
N MET A 1 -3.22 40.17 1.71
CA MET A 1 -2.28 39.31 0.97
C MET A 1 -1.96 38.12 1.87
N THR A 2 -2.77 37.08 1.80
CA THR A 2 -2.61 35.85 2.60
C THR A 2 -1.60 34.96 1.91
N ASN A 3 -0.39 34.91 2.46
CA ASN A 3 0.63 33.95 2.06
C ASN A 3 0.19 32.58 2.63
N GLU A 4 -0.62 31.86 1.86
CA GLU A 4 -1.02 30.49 2.19
C GLU A 4 0.24 29.62 2.21
N TYR A 5 0.67 29.28 3.42
CA TYR A 5 1.71 28.31 3.69
C TYR A 5 1.14 26.94 3.31
N LEU A 6 1.17 26.61 2.01
CA LEU A 6 0.82 25.27 1.55
C LEU A 6 1.85 24.30 2.15
N PRO A 7 1.43 23.28 2.91
CA PRO A 7 2.35 22.34 3.52
C PRO A 7 3.18 21.67 2.42
N GLN A 8 4.50 21.74 2.54
CA GLN A 8 5.39 20.95 1.68
C GLN A 8 5.09 19.48 1.97
N ALA A 9 4.51 18.78 0.99
CA ALA A 9 4.30 17.33 1.11
C ALA A 9 5.64 16.66 1.49
N PRO A 10 5.65 15.79 2.52
CA PRO A 10 6.89 15.21 3.00
C PRO A 10 7.53 14.37 1.88
N ALA A 11 8.81 14.63 1.61
CA ALA A 11 9.58 13.81 0.69
C ALA A 11 9.89 12.47 1.37
N GLY A 12 9.68 11.36 0.66
CA GLY A 12 9.98 10.01 1.14
C GLY A 12 10.77 9.22 0.10
N GLU A 13 11.77 8.46 0.52
CA GLU A 13 12.40 7.49 -0.38
C GLU A 13 11.47 6.27 -0.51
N PHE A 14 11.17 5.86 -1.75
CA PHE A 14 10.40 4.65 -2.00
C PHE A 14 11.10 3.77 -3.01
N LEU A 15 11.16 2.49 -2.68
CA LEU A 15 11.71 1.47 -3.55
C LEU A 15 10.54 0.79 -4.27
N LEU A 16 10.30 1.17 -5.53
CA LEU A 16 9.20 0.59 -6.31
C LEU A 16 9.48 -0.88 -6.68
N PHE A 17 10.71 -1.18 -7.11
CA PHE A 17 11.19 -2.55 -7.35
C PHE A 17 12.71 -2.62 -7.19
N LYS A 18 13.22 -3.78 -6.76
CA LYS A 18 14.67 -4.05 -6.69
C LYS A 18 15.14 -4.53 -8.07
N SER A 19 16.05 -3.80 -8.70
CA SER A 19 16.85 -4.33 -9.80
C SER A 19 17.81 -5.41 -9.26
N ALA A 20 18.32 -6.29 -10.14
CA ALA A 20 19.22 -7.39 -9.80
C ALA A 20 20.55 -6.93 -9.15
N ASP A 21 20.91 -5.66 -9.30
CA ASP A 21 22.05 -4.98 -8.67
C ASP A 21 21.71 -4.30 -7.34
N GLY A 22 20.44 -4.35 -6.90
CA GLY A 22 19.98 -3.83 -5.61
C GLY A 22 19.95 -2.30 -5.48
N SER A 23 20.19 -1.54 -6.57
CA SER A 23 20.63 -0.15 -6.47
C SER A 23 19.56 0.93 -6.67
N THR A 24 18.36 0.62 -7.16
CA THR A 24 17.44 1.68 -7.64
C THR A 24 16.48 2.15 -6.54
N ARG A 25 16.93 3.04 -5.66
CA ARG A 25 16.03 3.81 -4.77
C ARG A 25 15.65 5.12 -5.48
N VAL A 26 14.37 5.46 -5.51
CA VAL A 26 13.89 6.70 -6.12
C VAL A 26 13.18 7.53 -5.06
N GLU A 27 13.54 8.80 -4.95
CA GLU A 27 12.83 9.74 -4.11
C GLU A 27 11.42 9.99 -4.70
N CYS A 28 10.40 9.80 -3.88
CA CYS A 28 9.02 9.96 -4.27
C CYS A 28 8.28 10.84 -3.26
N ARG A 29 7.08 11.29 -3.65
CA ARG A 29 6.18 11.99 -2.74
C ARG A 29 4.97 11.12 -2.48
N PHE A 30 4.62 10.94 -1.21
CA PHE A 30 3.36 10.35 -0.82
C PHE A 30 2.39 11.46 -0.46
N GLU A 31 1.28 11.55 -1.18
CA GLU A 31 0.22 12.51 -0.90
C GLU A 31 -1.11 11.98 -1.41
N ALA A 32 -2.19 12.18 -0.64
CA ALA A 32 -3.54 11.71 -0.97
C ALA A 32 -3.57 10.20 -1.28
N GLU A 33 -2.92 9.40 -0.43
CA GLU A 33 -2.89 7.92 -0.50
C GLU A 33 -2.28 7.34 -1.79
N THR A 34 -1.60 8.17 -2.58
CA THR A 34 -0.90 7.72 -3.79
C THR A 34 0.54 8.24 -3.84
N LEU A 35 1.31 7.62 -4.72
CA LEU A 35 2.71 7.94 -4.97
C LEU A 35 2.82 8.85 -6.18
N TRP A 36 3.68 9.86 -6.05
CA TRP A 36 3.91 10.89 -7.07
C TRP A 36 5.39 10.94 -7.44
N LEU A 37 5.67 10.93 -8.75
CA LEU A 37 7.03 11.09 -9.30
C LEU A 37 7.08 12.20 -10.34
N SER A 38 8.19 12.94 -10.36
CA SER A 38 8.50 13.85 -11.47
C SER A 38 8.94 13.05 -12.71
N GLN A 39 8.93 13.67 -13.91
CA GLN A 39 9.49 13.03 -15.10
C GLN A 39 10.97 12.66 -14.93
N ALA A 40 11.72 13.47 -14.18
CA ALA A 40 13.13 13.20 -13.87
C ALA A 40 13.30 11.96 -12.98
N SER A 41 12.45 11.81 -11.96
CA SER A 41 12.45 10.64 -11.08
C SER A 41 12.02 9.37 -11.84
N MET A 42 11.06 9.46 -12.78
CA MET A 42 10.69 8.35 -13.65
C MET A 42 11.80 7.98 -14.64
N ALA A 43 12.52 8.98 -15.17
CA ALA A 43 13.69 8.78 -16.02
C ALA A 43 14.79 8.00 -15.29
N GLU A 44 15.06 8.36 -14.03
CA GLU A 44 15.95 7.61 -13.15
C GLU A 44 15.42 6.19 -12.90
N LEU A 45 14.17 6.05 -12.46
CA LEU A 45 13.54 4.75 -12.16
C LEU A 45 13.68 3.75 -13.31
N TYR A 46 13.44 4.21 -14.55
CA TYR A 46 13.41 3.35 -15.72
C TYR A 46 14.67 3.40 -16.58
N ASP A 47 15.72 4.09 -16.13
CA ASP A 47 16.98 4.25 -16.86
C ASP A 47 16.75 4.72 -18.31
N LYS A 48 16.12 5.90 -18.41
CA LYS A 48 15.78 6.57 -19.67
C LYS A 48 15.95 8.07 -19.57
N ASP A 49 16.08 8.72 -20.72
CA ASP A 49 16.01 10.17 -20.79
C ASP A 49 14.62 10.70 -20.47
N VAL A 50 14.58 11.86 -19.81
CA VAL A 50 13.34 12.61 -19.49
C VAL A 50 12.49 12.83 -20.74
N ARG A 51 13.13 13.09 -21.89
CA ARG A 51 12.43 13.23 -23.18
C ARG A 51 11.65 11.97 -23.57
N THR A 52 12.22 10.79 -23.34
CA THR A 52 11.55 9.51 -23.64
C THR A 52 10.34 9.31 -22.73
N ILE A 53 10.47 9.65 -21.44
CA ILE A 53 9.35 9.62 -20.49
C ILE A 53 8.23 10.56 -20.94
N ASN A 54 8.59 11.79 -21.33
CA ASN A 54 7.63 12.77 -21.84
C ASN A 54 6.90 12.28 -23.11
N GLU A 55 7.63 11.67 -24.05
CA GLU A 55 7.04 11.07 -25.25
C GLU A 55 6.04 9.95 -24.89
N HIS A 56 6.35 9.09 -23.91
CA HIS A 56 5.42 8.08 -23.43
C HIS A 56 4.17 8.67 -22.78
N LEU A 57 4.32 9.68 -21.92
CA LEU A 57 3.19 10.36 -21.27
C LEU A 57 2.26 11.01 -22.29
N ILE A 58 2.79 11.73 -23.28
CA ILE A 58 1.99 12.33 -24.36
C ILE A 58 1.18 11.27 -25.09
N ASN A 59 1.79 10.14 -25.42
CA ASN A 59 1.10 9.05 -26.13
C ASN A 59 0.02 8.40 -25.26
N ILE A 60 0.26 8.16 -23.97
CA ILE A 60 -0.73 7.63 -23.02
C ILE A 60 -1.98 8.51 -22.97
N TYR A 61 -1.80 9.83 -22.87
CA TYR A 61 -2.92 10.77 -22.86
C TYR A 61 -3.64 10.85 -24.21
N LYS A 62 -2.90 10.76 -25.32
CA LYS A 62 -3.46 10.74 -26.67
C LYS A 62 -4.28 9.47 -26.94
N GLU A 63 -3.87 8.33 -26.37
CA GLU A 63 -4.58 7.05 -26.43
C GLU A 63 -5.82 7.03 -25.53
N GLY A 64 -5.97 8.02 -24.63
CA GLY A 64 -7.12 8.14 -23.76
C GLY A 64 -7.15 7.13 -22.61
N GLU A 65 -6.00 6.57 -22.21
CA GLU A 65 -5.96 5.62 -21.08
C GLU A 65 -6.38 6.28 -19.77
N PHE A 66 -5.99 7.55 -19.55
CA PHE A 66 -6.35 8.34 -18.37
C PHE A 66 -6.47 9.83 -18.73
N GLU A 67 -7.26 10.58 -17.96
CA GLU A 67 -7.35 12.04 -18.10
C GLU A 67 -6.11 12.74 -17.52
N GLN A 68 -5.53 13.66 -18.29
CA GLN A 68 -4.29 14.35 -17.92
C GLN A 68 -4.43 15.14 -16.61
N ASN A 69 -5.56 15.81 -16.38
CA ASN A 69 -5.77 16.61 -15.17
C ASN A 69 -5.96 15.75 -13.91
N ALA A 70 -6.34 14.47 -14.05
CA ALA A 70 -6.51 13.55 -12.93
C ALA A 70 -5.19 12.93 -12.47
N THR A 71 -4.18 12.92 -13.34
CA THR A 71 -2.91 12.21 -13.12
C THR A 71 -1.73 13.15 -12.85
N ILE A 72 -1.90 14.46 -13.00
CA ILE A 72 -0.84 15.47 -12.82
C ILE A 72 -1.13 16.38 -11.64
N ARG A 73 -0.11 16.59 -10.80
CA ARG A 73 -0.11 17.61 -9.74
C ARG A 73 1.15 18.46 -9.81
N LYS A 74 1.00 19.78 -9.62
CA LYS A 74 2.13 20.70 -9.57
C LYS A 74 2.62 20.84 -8.14
N PHE A 75 3.91 20.60 -7.94
CA PHE A 75 4.58 20.79 -6.66
C PHE A 75 5.56 21.93 -6.76
N ARG A 76 5.48 22.88 -5.82
CA ARG A 76 6.48 23.94 -5.68
C ARG A 76 7.75 23.35 -5.08
N ILE A 77 8.84 23.43 -5.84
CA ILE A 77 10.19 23.08 -5.38
C ILE A 77 11.00 24.36 -5.26
N VAL A 78 11.54 24.59 -4.06
CA VAL A 78 12.48 25.68 -3.80
C VAL A 78 13.88 25.10 -3.84
N ARG A 79 14.73 25.65 -4.70
CA ARG A 79 16.15 25.30 -4.80
C ARG A 79 16.98 26.55 -4.54
N GLN A 80 18.09 26.41 -3.82
CA GLN A 80 19.12 27.44 -3.80
C GLN A 80 19.99 27.33 -5.05
N GLU A 81 20.02 28.39 -5.85
CA GLU A 81 20.94 28.54 -6.98
C GLU A 81 21.87 29.72 -6.67
N GLY A 82 23.07 29.40 -6.15
CA GLY A 82 24.01 30.40 -5.65
C GLY A 82 23.46 31.09 -4.40
N THR A 83 23.30 32.42 -4.45
CA THR A 83 22.72 33.22 -3.36
C THR A 83 21.21 33.42 -3.46
N LEU A 84 20.58 32.99 -4.56
CA LEU A 84 19.16 33.20 -4.82
C LEU A 84 18.35 31.94 -4.54
N GLN A 85 17.21 32.11 -3.86
CA GLN A 85 16.19 31.06 -3.76
C GLN A 85 15.29 31.13 -4.98
N VAL A 86 15.30 30.08 -5.80
CA VAL A 86 14.45 29.97 -6.98
C VAL A 86 13.35 28.95 -6.69
N SER A 87 12.09 29.40 -6.77
CA SER A 87 10.92 28.53 -6.68
C SER A 87 10.41 28.19 -8.08
N ARG A 88 10.25 26.91 -8.38
CA ARG A 88 9.63 26.43 -9.63
C ARG A 88 8.51 25.44 -9.32
N GLU A 89 7.48 25.47 -10.13
CA GLU A 89 6.45 24.43 -10.13
C GLU A 89 6.91 23.28 -11.03
N ILE A 90 6.94 22.07 -10.48
CA ILE A 90 7.29 20.85 -11.22
C ILE A 90 6.08 19.94 -11.22
N GLU A 91 5.72 19.48 -12.42
CA GLU A 91 4.69 18.46 -12.61
C GLU A 91 5.14 17.10 -12.07
N HIS A 92 4.29 16.49 -11.26
CA HIS A 92 4.43 15.12 -10.80
C HIS A 92 3.24 14.32 -11.27
N TYR A 93 3.50 13.03 -11.50
CA TYR A 93 2.58 12.08 -12.08
C TYR A 93 2.25 11.03 -11.02
N ASN A 94 0.98 10.68 -10.92
CA ASN A 94 0.49 9.69 -9.95
C ASN A 94 0.93 8.26 -10.30
N LEU A 95 0.62 7.32 -9.40
CA LEU A 95 0.98 5.91 -9.57
C LEU A 95 0.49 5.30 -10.89
N GLU A 96 -0.71 5.65 -11.35
CA GLU A 96 -1.28 5.11 -12.60
C GLU A 96 -0.42 5.49 -13.81
N ALA A 97 -0.06 6.76 -13.95
CA ALA A 97 0.82 7.24 -15.01
C ALA A 97 2.22 6.62 -14.92
N ILE A 98 2.77 6.46 -13.71
CA ILE A 98 4.07 5.83 -13.49
C ILE A 98 4.06 4.38 -13.99
N LEU A 99 3.05 3.59 -13.60
CA LEU A 99 2.91 2.20 -14.02
C LEU A 99 2.73 2.10 -15.55
N ALA A 100 1.87 2.96 -16.13
CA ALA A 100 1.62 2.98 -17.57
C ALA A 100 2.88 3.28 -18.40
N VAL A 101 3.73 4.20 -17.93
CA VAL A 101 5.05 4.46 -18.52
C VAL A 101 5.96 3.23 -18.37
N GLY A 102 6.03 2.63 -17.18
CA GLY A 102 6.86 1.46 -16.92
C GLY A 102 6.59 0.28 -17.86
N TYR A 103 5.33 0.06 -18.24
CA TYR A 103 4.97 -0.98 -19.21
C TYR A 103 5.43 -0.66 -20.65
N ARG A 104 5.57 0.61 -21.01
CA ARG A 104 5.94 1.08 -22.36
C ARG A 104 7.45 1.27 -22.56
N VAL A 105 8.18 1.54 -21.48
CA VAL A 105 9.62 1.81 -21.56
C VAL A 105 10.41 0.57 -22.00
N ARG A 106 11.26 0.76 -23.02
CA ARG A 106 12.20 -0.24 -23.52
C ARG A 106 13.60 -0.03 -22.94
N SER A 107 13.84 -0.50 -21.71
CA SER A 107 15.16 -0.55 -21.05
C SER A 107 15.34 -1.85 -20.28
N ALA A 108 16.57 -2.09 -19.78
CA ALA A 108 16.82 -3.17 -18.83
C ALA A 108 15.98 -3.01 -17.57
N ARG A 109 15.93 -1.79 -16.99
CA ARG A 109 15.08 -1.46 -15.84
C ARG A 109 13.59 -1.63 -16.13
N GLY A 110 13.11 -1.20 -17.30
CA GLY A 110 11.72 -1.42 -17.72
C GLY A 110 11.38 -2.91 -17.87
N THR A 111 12.35 -3.73 -18.30
CA THR A 111 12.17 -5.19 -18.38
C THR A 111 12.07 -5.82 -16.99
N GLN A 112 12.95 -5.42 -16.06
CA GLN A 112 12.89 -5.87 -14.66
C GLN A 112 11.58 -5.43 -13.99
N PHE A 113 11.14 -4.20 -14.22
CA PHE A 113 9.84 -3.71 -13.74
C PHE A 113 8.69 -4.61 -14.22
N ARG A 114 8.64 -4.95 -15.52
CA ARG A 114 7.60 -5.83 -16.06
C ARG A 114 7.67 -7.26 -15.50
N GLN A 115 8.88 -7.80 -15.29
CA GLN A 115 9.07 -9.11 -14.66
C GLN A 115 8.53 -9.10 -13.22
N TRP A 116 8.91 -8.08 -12.44
CA TRP A 116 8.42 -7.87 -11.08
C TRP A 116 6.89 -7.73 -11.06
N ALA A 117 6.32 -6.85 -11.89
CA ALA A 117 4.87 -6.63 -11.92
C ALA A 117 4.10 -7.89 -12.33
N THR A 118 4.64 -8.67 -13.27
CA THR A 118 4.07 -9.96 -13.68
C THR A 118 4.10 -10.96 -12.53
N GLN A 119 5.22 -11.07 -11.81
CA GLN A 119 5.35 -11.95 -10.65
C GLN A 119 4.38 -11.55 -9.53
N THR A 120 4.27 -10.25 -9.24
CA THR A 120 3.35 -9.72 -8.25
C THR A 120 1.89 -10.03 -8.61
N LEU A 121 1.49 -9.77 -9.86
CA LEU A 121 0.14 -10.09 -10.32
C LEU A 121 -0.13 -11.60 -10.30
N GLN A 122 0.85 -12.42 -10.72
CA GLN A 122 0.74 -13.87 -10.67
C GLN A 122 0.58 -14.39 -9.24
N GLU A 123 1.33 -13.83 -8.29
CA GLU A 123 1.19 -14.18 -6.88
C GLU A 123 -0.22 -13.87 -6.36
N TYR A 124 -0.75 -12.68 -6.67
CA TYR A 124 -2.13 -12.32 -6.34
C TYR A 124 -3.13 -13.31 -6.94
N LEU A 125 -3.00 -13.63 -8.24
CA LEU A 125 -3.93 -14.53 -8.93
C LEU A 125 -3.87 -15.98 -8.43
N ILE A 126 -2.71 -16.46 -7.97
CA ILE A 126 -2.54 -17.83 -7.47
C ILE A 126 -2.91 -17.95 -5.98
N LYS A 127 -2.44 -17.02 -5.14
CA LYS A 127 -2.58 -17.10 -3.68
C LYS A 127 -3.78 -16.32 -3.14
N GLY A 128 -4.27 -15.33 -3.89
CA GLY A 128 -5.30 -14.39 -3.46
C GLY A 128 -4.78 -13.17 -2.70
N PHE A 129 -3.46 -13.01 -2.54
CA PHE A 129 -2.84 -11.87 -1.85
C PHE A 129 -1.41 -11.61 -2.37
N VAL A 130 -0.90 -10.41 -2.12
CA VAL A 130 0.50 -9.99 -2.33
C VAL A 130 0.99 -9.33 -1.05
N MET A 131 2.25 -9.55 -0.69
CA MET A 131 2.86 -9.00 0.51
C MET A 131 4.27 -8.50 0.24
N ASP A 132 4.61 -7.35 0.82
CA ASP A 132 5.99 -6.85 0.87
C ASP A 132 6.54 -7.09 2.29
N ASP A 133 7.00 -8.32 2.54
CA ASP A 133 7.45 -8.76 3.87
C ASP A 133 8.53 -7.86 4.45
N GLU A 134 9.46 -7.38 3.62
CA GLU A 134 10.57 -6.55 4.08
C GLU A 134 10.09 -5.17 4.53
N ARG A 135 9.13 -4.57 3.82
CA ARG A 135 8.53 -3.30 4.25
C ARG A 135 7.71 -3.46 5.54
N LEU A 136 7.01 -4.58 5.69
CA LEU A 136 6.18 -4.84 6.87
C LEU A 136 7.00 -5.18 8.12
N LYS A 137 8.15 -5.83 7.95
CA LYS A 137 9.10 -6.09 9.06
C LYS A 137 9.84 -4.82 9.51
N ASN A 138 10.04 -3.88 8.58
CA ASN A 138 10.82 -2.67 8.81
C ASN A 138 9.89 -1.46 8.65
N PRO A 139 8.98 -1.22 9.61
CA PRO A 139 8.07 -0.09 9.53
C PRO A 139 8.88 1.21 9.45
N PRO A 140 8.38 2.22 8.72
CA PRO A 140 9.04 3.50 8.61
C PRO A 140 9.28 4.12 10.00
N VAL A 141 10.55 4.22 10.41
CA VAL A 141 10.93 4.82 11.70
C VAL A 141 11.26 6.31 11.48
N GLY A 142 10.62 7.22 12.21
CA GLY A 142 10.90 8.66 12.17
C GLY A 142 10.12 9.44 11.09
N THR A 143 10.77 10.34 10.36
CA THR A 143 10.16 11.24 9.35
C THR A 143 9.82 10.56 8.01
N SER A 144 9.76 9.23 7.96
CA SER A 144 9.45 8.52 6.73
C SER A 144 8.00 8.78 6.32
N ALA A 145 7.82 9.31 5.11
CA ALA A 145 6.54 9.75 4.57
C ALA A 145 5.63 8.61 4.06
N VAL A 146 6.13 7.37 4.06
CA VAL A 146 5.37 6.22 3.57
C VAL A 146 4.38 5.78 4.64
N PRO A 147 3.07 5.73 4.37
CA PRO A 147 2.09 5.27 5.36
C PRO A 147 2.33 3.79 5.71
N ASP A 148 2.23 3.47 7.01
CA ASP A 148 2.25 2.10 7.50
C ASP A 148 0.82 1.53 7.55
N TYR A 149 0.59 0.46 6.80
CA TYR A 149 -0.72 -0.22 6.69
C TYR A 149 -0.74 -1.56 7.45
N PHE A 150 0.20 -1.80 8.35
CA PHE A 150 0.27 -3.06 9.11
C PHE A 150 -0.98 -3.30 9.96
N ASP A 151 -1.49 -2.27 10.65
CA ASP A 151 -2.70 -2.39 11.48
C ASP A 151 -3.97 -2.67 10.67
N GLU A 152 -4.14 -2.02 9.50
CA GLU A 152 -5.25 -2.29 8.58
C GLU A 152 -5.21 -3.75 8.10
N MET A 153 -4.02 -4.26 7.78
CA MET A 153 -3.86 -5.65 7.37
C MET A 153 -4.26 -6.62 8.50
N LEU A 154 -3.86 -6.34 9.75
CA LEU A 154 -4.27 -7.14 10.89
C LEU A 154 -5.80 -7.13 11.06
N GLU A 155 -6.44 -5.99 10.84
CA GLU A 155 -7.90 -5.87 10.88
C GLU A 155 -8.56 -6.71 9.78
N ARG A 156 -8.09 -6.64 8.54
CA ARG A 156 -8.59 -7.47 7.43
C ARG A 156 -8.40 -8.96 7.70
N ILE A 157 -7.26 -9.38 8.27
CA ILE A 157 -7.05 -10.78 8.67
C ILE A 157 -8.02 -11.20 9.78
N ARG A 158 -8.30 -10.33 10.75
CA ARG A 158 -9.28 -10.59 11.82
C ARG A 158 -10.68 -10.75 11.25
N ASP A 159 -11.08 -9.88 10.32
CA ASP A 159 -12.38 -9.94 9.66
C ASP A 159 -12.54 -11.22 8.82
N ILE A 160 -11.52 -11.59 8.03
CA ILE A 160 -11.49 -12.86 7.29
C ILE A 160 -11.66 -14.05 8.25
N ARG A 161 -10.91 -14.07 9.36
CA ARG A 161 -11.03 -15.13 10.39
C ARG A 161 -12.41 -15.15 11.05
N ALA A 162 -13.01 -13.99 11.31
CA ALA A 162 -14.34 -13.88 11.90
C ALA A 162 -15.45 -14.35 10.95
N SER A 163 -15.29 -14.07 9.65
CA SER A 163 -16.24 -14.49 8.60
C SER A 163 -16.19 -16.00 8.33
N GLU A 164 -15.07 -16.65 8.60
CA GLU A 164 -14.87 -18.01 8.16
C GLU A 164 -15.43 -19.05 9.14
N ARG A 165 -16.21 -19.97 8.53
CA ARG A 165 -16.44 -21.36 8.94
C ARG A 165 -15.20 -22.05 9.52
N ARG A 166 -13.98 -21.57 9.21
CA ARG A 166 -12.70 -22.03 9.77
C ARG A 166 -12.55 -21.83 11.28
N VAL A 167 -13.08 -20.77 11.90
CA VAL A 167 -13.08 -20.67 13.38
C VAL A 167 -13.92 -21.79 13.97
N TYR A 168 -15.12 -21.99 13.42
CA TYR A 168 -16.00 -23.08 13.83
C TYR A 168 -15.38 -24.47 13.57
N LEU A 169 -14.78 -24.70 12.39
CA LEU A 169 -14.11 -25.95 12.04
C LEU A 169 -12.89 -26.21 12.92
N ARG A 170 -12.08 -25.19 13.23
CA ARG A 170 -10.88 -25.36 14.05
C ARG A 170 -11.21 -25.59 15.52
N VAL A 171 -12.21 -24.88 16.04
CA VAL A 171 -12.80 -25.16 17.35
C VAL A 171 -13.29 -26.62 17.37
N ARG A 172 -14.09 -27.03 16.39
CA ARG A 172 -14.60 -28.41 16.29
C ARG A 172 -13.48 -29.46 16.18
N GLU A 173 -12.40 -29.20 15.44
CA GLU A 173 -11.24 -30.10 15.32
C GLU A 173 -10.46 -30.26 16.63
N ILE A 174 -10.21 -29.16 17.35
CA ILE A 174 -9.55 -29.19 18.66
C ILE A 174 -10.39 -29.99 19.66
N PHE A 175 -11.72 -29.81 19.63
CA PHE A 175 -12.62 -30.56 20.49
C PHE A 175 -12.83 -32.01 20.05
N ALA A 176 -12.73 -32.34 18.76
CA ALA A 176 -12.75 -33.72 18.29
C ALA A 176 -11.50 -34.53 18.71
N LEU A 177 -10.41 -33.85 19.05
CA LEU A 177 -9.21 -34.44 19.64
C LEU A 177 -9.32 -34.66 21.15
N ALA A 178 -10.38 -34.17 21.81
CA ALA A 178 -10.65 -34.50 23.20
C ALA A 178 -11.07 -35.98 23.30
N ALA A 179 -10.49 -36.70 24.26
CA ALA A 179 -10.58 -38.16 24.37
C ALA A 179 -12.02 -38.70 24.58
N ASP A 180 -12.95 -37.82 24.92
CA ASP A 180 -14.34 -38.04 25.28
C ASP A 180 -15.35 -37.54 24.23
N TYR A 181 -14.89 -37.07 23.06
CA TYR A 181 -15.76 -36.56 22.02
C TYR A 181 -16.60 -37.65 21.34
N GLN A 182 -17.92 -37.62 21.57
CA GLN A 182 -18.90 -38.40 20.81
C GLN A 182 -19.87 -37.47 20.05
N PRO A 183 -19.87 -37.50 18.69
CA PRO A 183 -20.74 -36.66 17.86
C PRO A 183 -22.24 -36.91 18.05
N SER A 184 -22.62 -38.09 18.50
CA SER A 184 -24.00 -38.53 18.67
C SER A 184 -24.64 -38.05 19.98
N LEU A 185 -23.85 -37.53 20.92
CA LEU A 185 -24.37 -37.05 22.20
C LEU A 185 -25.07 -35.69 22.04
N LYS A 186 -26.25 -35.58 22.67
CA LYS A 186 -27.08 -34.37 22.64
C LYS A 186 -26.39 -33.17 23.32
N GLU A 187 -25.61 -33.45 24.37
CA GLU A 187 -24.83 -32.45 25.12
C GLU A 187 -23.74 -31.81 24.24
N THR A 188 -23.02 -32.63 23.46
CA THR A 188 -22.03 -32.17 22.47
C THR A 188 -22.66 -31.19 21.47
N SER A 189 -23.83 -31.52 20.93
CA SER A 189 -24.53 -30.67 19.95
C SER A 189 -24.99 -29.33 20.54
N GLN A 190 -25.52 -29.34 21.77
CA GLN A 190 -25.95 -28.11 22.47
C GLN A 190 -24.76 -27.20 22.85
N PHE A 191 -23.64 -27.81 23.24
CA PHE A 191 -22.41 -27.09 23.53
C PHE A 191 -21.87 -26.36 22.29
N PHE A 192 -21.80 -27.03 21.13
CA PHE A 192 -21.35 -26.39 19.89
C PHE A 192 -22.28 -25.29 19.40
N GLN A 193 -23.60 -25.45 19.52
CA GLN A 193 -24.55 -24.37 19.24
C GLN A 193 -24.32 -23.14 20.15
N THR A 194 -24.06 -23.39 21.44
CA THR A 194 -23.81 -22.31 22.41
C THR A 194 -22.51 -21.56 22.09
N ILE A 195 -21.44 -22.28 21.77
CA ILE A 195 -20.17 -21.66 21.36
C ILE A 195 -20.29 -20.93 20.03
N GLN A 196 -20.99 -21.50 19.05
CA GLN A 196 -21.23 -20.86 17.75
C GLN A 196 -21.97 -19.53 17.93
N ASN A 197 -23.01 -19.50 18.75
CA ASN A 197 -23.77 -18.29 19.05
C ASN A 197 -22.92 -17.23 19.77
N LYS A 198 -22.07 -17.64 20.73
CA LYS A 198 -21.16 -16.72 21.44
C LYS A 198 -20.07 -16.16 20.53
N LEU A 199 -19.45 -16.99 19.69
CA LEU A 199 -18.42 -16.55 18.74
C LEU A 199 -19.02 -15.59 17.71
N HIS A 200 -20.20 -15.93 17.16
CA HIS A 200 -20.91 -15.04 16.25
C HIS A 200 -21.25 -13.70 16.92
N PHE A 201 -21.71 -13.71 18.17
CA PHE A 201 -21.95 -12.49 18.94
C PHE A 201 -20.68 -11.68 19.17
N VAL A 202 -19.55 -12.30 19.55
CA VAL A 202 -18.29 -11.57 19.75
C VAL A 202 -17.81 -10.96 18.43
N CYS A 203 -17.79 -11.72 17.34
CA CYS A 203 -17.40 -11.21 16.02
C CYS A 203 -18.25 -10.01 15.55
N THR A 204 -19.57 -10.04 15.80
CA THR A 204 -20.49 -8.96 15.37
C THR A 204 -20.58 -7.79 16.37
N SER A 205 -20.47 -8.05 17.68
CA SER A 205 -20.55 -7.02 18.73
C SER A 205 -19.26 -6.19 18.87
N THR A 206 -18.11 -6.75 18.49
CA THR A 206 -16.83 -6.03 18.53
C THR A 206 -16.71 -5.01 17.38
N GLN A 207 -17.50 -5.12 16.30
CA GLN A 207 -17.61 -4.12 15.24
C GLN A 207 -18.24 -2.79 15.72
N CYS A 208 -18.94 -2.76 16.86
CA CYS A 208 -19.57 -1.54 17.41
C CYS A 208 -18.76 -0.84 18.53
N ARG A 209 -17.54 -1.29 18.85
CA ARG A 209 -16.69 -0.64 19.88
C ARG A 209 -15.28 -0.39 19.41
N THR A 210 -15.11 0.49 18.42
CA THR A 210 -13.91 1.34 18.34
C THR A 210 -14.16 2.58 19.20
N ALA A 211 -14.01 2.44 20.52
CA ALA A 211 -13.86 3.58 21.43
C ALA A 211 -12.41 4.07 21.36
N PRO A 212 -12.15 5.39 21.50
CA PRO A 212 -10.84 5.98 21.25
C PRO A 212 -9.80 5.53 22.29
N SER A 213 -8.55 5.40 21.83
CA SER A 213 -7.35 5.07 22.63
C SER A 213 -7.27 5.89 23.94
N PRO A 214 -6.96 5.26 25.10
CA PRO A 214 -6.82 5.97 26.37
C PRO A 214 -5.41 6.56 26.61
N PHE A 215 -4.48 6.49 25.66
CA PHE A 215 -3.13 7.04 25.87
C PHE A 215 -2.94 8.38 25.15
N GLY A 216 -3.12 9.47 25.91
CA GLY A 216 -2.77 10.80 25.43
C GLY A 216 -3.40 11.98 26.20
N ARG A 217 -3.30 12.01 27.53
CA ARG A 217 -3.31 13.27 28.28
C ARG A 217 -2.78 13.07 29.71
N GLY A 218 -1.54 13.49 29.91
CA GLY A 218 -0.92 13.74 31.21
C GLY A 218 -0.01 14.94 31.06
N LEU A 219 -0.61 16.14 31.08
CA LEU A 219 0.10 17.37 31.42
C LEU A 219 0.08 17.47 32.96
N GLY A 220 1.28 17.62 33.52
CA GLY A 220 1.58 17.97 34.90
C GLY A 220 3.03 18.39 34.94
#